data_AF-A0A9X4KWV1-F1
#
_entry.id   AF-A0A9X4KWV1-F1
#
_cell.length_a   1.000
_cell.length_b   1.000
_cell.length_c   1.000
_cell.angle_alpha   90.00
_cell.angle_beta   90.00
_cell.angle_gamma   90.00
#
_symmetry.space_group_name_H-M   'P 1'
#
loop_
_entity.id
_entity.type
_entity.pdbx_description
1 polymer ?
#
loop_
_entity_poly.entity_id
_entity_poly.type
_entity_poly.pdbx_seq_one_letter_code
_entity_poly.pdbx_strand_id
1 'polypeptide(L)' 'MTRTDVEALLHGLKLRYGEYWSKEHREKSLGELAEALMAHMAEWKLGKRRSEGEDRERFVVSAVVSRWNADYALDEGTEA' A
#
# COMPACT_ATOMS: atom_id res chain seq x y z
N MET A 1 -8.94 8.55 -1.47
CA MET A 1 -8.95 7.48 -0.45
C MET A 1 -8.80 8.11 0.92
N THR A 2 -9.36 7.49 1.95
CA THR A 2 -9.08 7.76 3.35
C THR A 2 -7.95 6.83 3.83
N ARG A 3 -7.40 7.09 5.02
CA ARG A 3 -6.45 6.17 5.64
C ARG A 3 -7.07 4.78 5.87
N THR A 4 -8.33 4.73 6.29
CA THR A 4 -9.07 3.46 6.48
C THR A 4 -9.16 2.65 5.18
N ASP A 5 -9.31 3.31 4.03
CA ASP A 5 -9.30 2.63 2.73
C ASP A 5 -7.93 1.97 2.45
N VAL A 6 -6.83 2.64 2.82
CA VAL A 6 -5.47 2.11 2.69
C VAL A 6 -5.27 0.91 3.62
N GLU A 7 -5.72 1.02 4.88
CA GLU A 7 -5.64 -0.07 5.86
C GLU A 7 -6.43 -1.31 5.39
N ALA A 8 -7.63 -1.12 4.82
CA ALA A 8 -8.43 -2.20 4.27
C ALA A 8 -7.74 -2.90 3.08
N LEU A 9 -7.10 -2.13 2.21
CA LEU A 9 -6.30 -2.66 1.10
C LEU A 9 -5.10 -3.47 1.60
N LEU A 10 -4.36 -2.92 2.56
CA LEU A 10 -3.22 -3.60 3.19
C LEU A 10 -3.63 -4.87 3.92
N HIS A 11 -4.80 -4.88 4.57
CA HIS A 11 -5.36 -6.06 5.20
C HIS A 11 -5.62 -7.18 4.18
N GLY A 12 -6.24 -6.85 3.05
CA GLY A 12 -6.45 -7.82 1.96
C GLY A 12 -5.13 -8.38 1.41
N LEU A 13 -4.11 -7.52 1.22
CA LEU A 13 -2.78 -7.95 0.79
C LEU A 13 -2.08 -8.82 1.84
N LYS A 14 -2.21 -8.48 3.14
CA LYS A 14 -1.61 -9.26 4.23
C LYS A 14 -2.24 -10.66 4.33
N LEU A 15 -3.55 -10.77 4.15
CA LEU A 15 -4.24 -12.07 4.13
C LEU A 15 -3.78 -12.96 2.97
N ARG A 16 -3.52 -12.36 1.80
CA ARG A 16 -3.20 -13.12 0.58
C ARG A 16 -1.70 -13.38 0.39
N TYR A 17 -0.85 -12.44 0.79
CA TYR A 17 0.59 -12.44 0.48
C TYR A 17 1.47 -12.15 1.70
N GLY A 18 0.91 -12.08 2.91
CA GLY A 18 1.65 -11.69 4.11
C GLY A 18 2.83 -12.59 4.45
N GLU A 19 2.85 -13.84 3.97
CA GLU A 19 3.98 -14.76 4.11
C GLU A 19 5.25 -14.29 3.38
N TYR A 20 5.09 -13.57 2.26
CA TYR A 20 6.19 -13.05 1.43
C TYR A 20 6.73 -11.71 1.93
N TRP A 21 6.09 -11.11 2.94
CA TRP A 21 6.51 -9.81 3.45
C TRP A 21 7.78 -9.96 4.29
N SER A 22 8.62 -8.94 4.27
CA SER A 22 9.78 -8.91 5.17
C SER A 22 9.32 -8.98 6.63
N LYS A 23 10.16 -9.54 7.50
CA LYS A 23 9.85 -9.72 8.92
C LYS A 23 9.38 -8.40 9.56
N GLU A 24 10.05 -7.30 9.23
CA GLU A 24 9.71 -5.96 9.69
C GLU A 24 8.27 -5.55 9.34
N HIS A 25 7.79 -5.83 8.13
CA HIS A 25 6.43 -5.48 7.70
C HIS A 25 5.35 -6.41 8.25
N ARG A 26 5.70 -7.64 8.61
CA ARG A 26 4.77 -8.58 9.26
C ARG A 26 4.42 -8.15 10.69
N GLU A 27 5.41 -7.63 11.40
CA GLU A 27 5.31 -7.20 12.81
C GLU A 27 4.64 -5.82 12.97
N LYS A 28 4.66 -4.98 11.93
CA LYS A 28 3.96 -3.67 11.92
C LYS A 28 2.44 -3.82 11.93
N SER A 29 1.78 -2.90 12.62
CA SER A 29 0.32 -2.73 12.58
C SER A 29 -0.13 -2.18 11.22
N LEU A 30 -1.40 -2.40 10.86
CA LEU A 30 -1.98 -1.87 9.61
C LEU A 30 -1.90 -0.34 9.54
N GLY A 31 -2.04 0.34 10.68
CA GLY A 31 -1.90 1.79 10.75
C GLY A 31 -0.48 2.27 10.43
N GLU A 32 0.54 1.62 10.98
CA GLU A 32 1.95 1.94 10.68
C GLU A 32 2.29 1.64 9.22
N LEU A 33 1.76 0.56 8.67
CA LEU A 33 1.93 0.20 7.27
C LEU A 33 1.25 1.21 6.34
N ALA A 34 0.04 1.67 6.69
CA ALA A 34 -0.68 2.68 5.92
C ALA A 34 0.07 4.02 5.93
N GLU A 35 0.56 4.46 7.08
CA GLU A 35 1.38 5.66 7.20
C GLU A 35 2.67 5.56 6.37
N ALA A 36 3.39 4.43 6.47
CA ALA A 36 4.61 4.19 5.71
C ALA A 36 4.36 4.18 4.20
N LEU A 37 3.31 3.49 3.74
CA LEU A 37 2.93 3.46 2.32
C LEU A 37 2.59 4.87 1.81
N MET A 38 1.75 5.60 2.55
CA MET A 38 1.37 6.97 2.15
C MET A 38 2.57 7.91 2.14
N ALA A 39 3.52 7.74 3.07
CA ALA A 39 4.75 8.53 3.11
C ALA A 39 5.65 8.25 1.90
N HIS A 40 5.91 6.97 1.57
CA HIS A 40 6.71 6.61 0.39
C HIS A 40 6.05 7.06 -0.92
N MET A 41 4.73 6.93 -1.02
CA MET A 41 4.01 7.44 -2.19
C MET A 41 4.12 8.97 -2.31
N ALA A 42 4.12 9.70 -1.21
CA ALA A 42 4.35 11.15 -1.22
C ALA A 42 5.79 11.51 -1.59
N GLU A 43 6.77 10.79 -1.05
CA GLU A 43 8.19 10.94 -1.36
C GLU A 43 8.46 10.77 -2.86
N TRP A 44 7.87 9.75 -3.48
CA TRP A 44 8.02 9.46 -4.90
C TRP A 44 7.13 10.32 -5.80
N LYS A 45 6.42 11.31 -5.23
CA LYS A 45 5.43 12.15 -5.94
C LYS A 45 4.33 11.34 -6.65
N LEU A 46 4.07 10.13 -6.14
CA LEU A 46 3.05 9.20 -6.62
C LEU A 46 1.72 9.35 -5.86
N GLY A 47 1.71 10.08 -4.76
CA GLY A 47 0.50 10.47 -4.05
C GLY A 47 0.71 11.73 -3.23
N LYS A 48 -0.37 12.30 -2.71
CA LYS A 48 -0.30 13.41 -1.75
C LYS A 48 -1.50 13.40 -0.82
N ARG A 49 -1.27 13.82 0.42
CA ARG A 49 -2.34 14.14 1.36
C ARG A 49 -2.98 15.47 0.97
N ARG A 50 -4.29 15.54 1.04
CA ARG A 50 -5.13 16.70 0.72
C ARG A 50 -6.16 16.82 1.84
N SER A 51 -6.22 17.98 2.47
CA SER A 51 -7.31 18.31 3.38
C SER A 51 -8.53 18.75 2.55
N GLU A 52 -9.64 18.04 2.70
CA GLU A 52 -10.97 18.43 2.19
C GLU A 52 -11.78 19.01 3.35
N GLY A 53 -11.53 20.28 3.69
CA GLY A 53 -12.19 20.96 4.81
C GLY A 53 -11.48 20.77 6.16
N GLU A 54 -12.16 21.12 7.25
CA GLU A 54 -11.55 21.26 8.59
C GLU A 54 -11.10 19.92 9.21
N ASP A 55 -11.69 18.78 8.84
CA ASP A 55 -11.42 17.50 9.53
C ASP A 55 -11.37 16.26 8.61
N ARG A 56 -11.26 16.43 7.29
CA ARG A 56 -11.21 15.29 6.35
C ARG A 56 -9.89 15.26 5.60
N GLU A 57 -9.02 14.33 5.99
CA GLU A 57 -7.81 14.02 5.25
C GLU A 57 -8.09 12.98 4.17
N ARG A 58 -7.71 13.31 2.94
CA ARG A 58 -7.84 12.44 1.77
C ARG A 58 -6.46 12.22 1.17
N PHE A 59 -6.15 10.96 0.90
CA PHE A 59 -5.01 10.55 0.13
C PHE A 59 -5.39 10.47 -1.36
N VAL A 60 -4.69 11.25 -2.17
CA VAL A 60 -4.84 11.29 -3.63
C VAL A 60 -3.68 10.54 -4.25
N VAL A 61 -3.98 9.51 -5.04
CA VAL A 61 -2.99 8.71 -5.78
C VAL A 61 -2.87 9.25 -7.20
N SER A 62 -1.65 9.33 -7.72
CA SER A 62 -1.38 9.72 -9.10
C SER A 62 -1.89 8.66 -10.08
N ALA A 63 -2.48 9.11 -11.18
CA ALA A 63 -3.05 8.24 -12.22
C ALA A 63 -2.02 7.29 -12.85
N VAL A 64 -0.72 7.61 -12.76
CA VAL A 64 0.36 6.74 -13.25
C VAL A 64 0.42 5.41 -12.48
N VAL A 65 0.05 5.41 -11.20
CA VAL A 65 0.05 4.21 -10.33
C VAL A 65 -1.18 3.34 -10.58
N SER A 66 -2.26 3.92 -11.11
CA SER A 66 -3.51 3.20 -11.42
C SER A 66 -3.35 2.12 -12.50
N ARG A 67 -2.22 2.12 -13.22
CA ARG A 67 -1.87 1.11 -14.23
C ARG A 67 -0.96 0.01 -13.73
N TRP A 68 -0.47 0.08 -12.49
CA TRP A 68 0.45 -0.92 -11.96
C TRP A 68 -0.36 -2.09 -11.39
N ASN A 69 -0.19 -3.26 -11.98
CA ASN A 69 -0.72 -4.52 -11.49
C ASN A 69 0.47 -5.40 -11.10
N ALA A 70 0.56 -5.77 -9.83
CA ALA A 70 1.61 -6.67 -9.34
C ALA A 70 1.02 -8.08 -9.28
N ASP A 71 1.45 -8.93 -10.22
CA ASP A 71 1.20 -10.36 -10.15
C ASP A 71 2.43 -11.02 -9.53
N TYR A 72 2.29 -11.46 -8.28
CA TYR A 72 3.32 -12.28 -7.63
C TYR A 72 3.13 -13.72 -8.12
N ALA A 73 3.61 -13.99 -9.33
CA ALA A 73 3.81 -15.37 -9.75
C ALA A 73 4.83 -15.99 -8.80
N LEU A 74 4.45 -17.10 -8.17
CA LEU A 74 5.43 -18.02 -7.62
C LEU A 74 6.33 -18.41 -8.79
N ASP A 75 7.58 -17.93 -8.79
CA ASP A 75 8.62 -18.57 -9.58
C ASP A 75 8.89 -19.92 -8.91
N GLU A 76 7.95 -20.87 -9.05
CA GLU A 76 8.26 -22.28 -8.93
C GLU A 76 9.22 -22.54 -10.10
N GLY A 77 10.51 -22.41 -9.81
CA GLY A 77 11.60 -22.55 -10.76
C GLY A 77 11.33 -23.73 -11.69
N THR A 78 10.87 -23.42 -12.89
CA THR A 78 10.75 -24.41 -13.94
C THR A 78 12.07 -24.35 -14.67
N GLU A 79 13.06 -25.06 -14.12
CA GLU A 79 14.20 -25.50 -14.89
C GLU A 79 13.66 -26.34 -16.07
N ALA A 80 13.89 -25.87 -17.29
CA ALA A 80 13.66 -26.58 -18.54
C ALA A 80 14.95 -26.61 -19.35
#